data_AF-A0A2P6QST0-F1
#
_entry.id   AF-A0A2P6QST0-F1
#
_cell.length_a   1.000
_cell.length_b   1.000
_cell.length_c   1.000
_cell.angle_alpha   90.00
_cell.angle_beta   90.00
_cell.angle_gamma   90.00
#
_symmetry.space_group_name_H-M   'P 1'
#
loop_
_entity.id
_entity.type
_entity.pdbx_description
1 polymer ?
#
loop_
_entity_poly.entity_id
_entity_poly.type
_entity_poly.pdbx_seq_one_letter_code
_entity_poly.pdbx_strand_id
1 'polypeptide(L)'
;MPPGLYNTSSAKVVNALVGLYPMGNNTALEMVYRLNIGRGPISPNADTGMYRTWDTADQIYLDNISKIFSLPLRKDAMELNFIKVPKYSAPKPVYTTGRSIRWDETTYETYNLTRVFPLDPKFYYLVRLYFYEIGDSD
;
A
#
# COMPACT_ATOMS: atom_id res chain seq x y z
N MET A 1 -19.47 -3.22 -4.15
CA MET A 1 -18.24 -2.37 -4.14
C MET A 1 -18.65 -0.97 -4.56
N PRO A 2 -18.22 0.11 -3.88
CA PRO A 2 -18.57 1.46 -4.28
C PRO A 2 -17.99 1.78 -5.69
N PRO A 3 -18.72 2.55 -6.52
CA PRO A 3 -18.22 3.01 -7.80
C PRO A 3 -16.88 3.74 -7.67
N GLY A 4 -16.01 3.61 -8.67
CA GLY A 4 -14.76 4.36 -8.73
C GLY A 4 -13.65 3.86 -7.79
N LEU A 5 -13.87 2.81 -6.98
CA LEU A 5 -12.78 2.28 -6.16
C LEU A 5 -11.69 1.68 -7.04
N TYR A 6 -12.01 0.86 -8.03
CA TYR A 6 -11.04 0.30 -8.99
C TYR A 6 -11.35 0.68 -10.44
N ASN A 7 -12.38 1.49 -10.64
CA ASN A 7 -12.86 1.85 -11.97
C ASN A 7 -12.12 3.11 -12.45
N THR A 8 -10.95 2.90 -13.04
CA THR A 8 -10.27 3.91 -13.86
C THR A 8 -10.27 3.39 -15.29
N SER A 9 -10.47 4.24 -16.30
CA SER A 9 -10.50 3.79 -17.70
C SER A 9 -9.22 3.04 -18.13
N SER A 10 -8.12 3.26 -17.41
CA SER A 10 -6.86 2.54 -17.61
C SER A 10 -5.95 2.57 -16.38
N ALA A 11 -4.93 1.70 -16.38
CA ALA A 11 -3.81 1.67 -15.44
C ALA A 11 -2.46 1.81 -16.19
N LYS A 12 -1.47 2.42 -15.54
CA LYS A 12 -0.10 2.48 -16.08
C LYS A 12 0.57 1.12 -15.97
N VAL A 13 1.15 0.64 -17.06
CA VAL A 13 1.92 -0.62 -17.08
C VAL A 13 3.33 -0.35 -16.56
N VAL A 14 3.79 -1.17 -15.61
CA VAL A 14 5.17 -1.11 -15.10
C VAL A 14 6.13 -1.52 -16.22
N ASN A 15 7.25 -0.79 -16.35
CA ASN A 15 8.28 -1.04 -17.37
C ASN A 15 7.83 -0.82 -18.84
N ALA A 16 6.74 -0.10 -19.08
CA ALA A 16 6.35 0.36 -20.41
C ALA A 16 6.71 1.85 -20.59
N LEU A 17 7.42 2.17 -21.68
CA LEU A 17 7.78 3.55 -22.05
C LEU A 17 6.53 4.39 -22.39
N VAL A 18 5.56 3.76 -23.05
CA VAL A 18 4.21 4.28 -23.32
C VAL A 18 3.27 3.08 -23.32
N GLY A 19 2.19 3.13 -22.54
CA GLY A 19 1.24 2.01 -22.46
C GLY A 19 0.31 2.10 -21.26
N LEU A 20 -0.99 2.16 -21.56
CA LEU A 20 -2.07 2.09 -20.59
C LEU A 20 -2.78 0.75 -20.75
N TYR A 21 -2.92 0.01 -19.66
CA TYR A 21 -3.74 -1.20 -19.63
C TYR A 21 -5.20 -0.78 -19.51
N PRO A 22 -6.08 -1.11 -20.47
CA PRO A 22 -7.48 -0.73 -20.40
C PRO A 22 -8.17 -1.49 -19.25
N MET A 23 -8.85 -0.76 -18.37
CA MET A 23 -9.64 -1.32 -17.27
C MET A 23 -11.07 -0.81 -17.39
N GLY A 24 -11.85 -1.46 -18.25
CA GLY A 24 -13.24 -1.12 -18.45
C GLY A 24 -14.14 -1.68 -17.35
N ASN A 25 -15.43 -1.35 -17.41
CA ASN A 25 -16.45 -1.94 -16.54
C ASN A 25 -16.60 -3.47 -16.70
N ASN A 26 -16.00 -4.05 -17.75
CA ASN A 26 -15.97 -5.48 -18.04
C ASN A 26 -14.73 -6.20 -17.48
N THR A 27 -13.84 -5.50 -16.77
CA THR A 27 -12.66 -6.09 -16.14
C THR A 27 -12.99 -6.51 -14.71
N ALA A 28 -12.95 -7.81 -14.42
CA ALA A 28 -13.05 -8.33 -13.05
C ALA A 28 -11.67 -8.36 -12.39
N LEU A 29 -11.61 -8.05 -11.09
CA LEU A 29 -10.38 -8.09 -10.29
C LEU A 29 -10.56 -9.04 -9.11
N GLU A 30 -9.55 -9.87 -8.87
CA GLU A 30 -9.42 -10.67 -7.65
C GLU A 30 -8.43 -9.99 -6.71
N MET A 31 -8.80 -9.88 -5.43
CA MET A 31 -7.90 -9.33 -4.41
C MET A 31 -6.96 -10.43 -3.89
N VAL A 32 -5.70 -10.38 -4.32
CA VAL A 32 -4.66 -11.34 -3.88
C VAL A 32 -3.96 -10.92 -2.58
N TYR A 33 -3.63 -9.63 -2.44
CA TYR A 33 -2.97 -9.08 -1.26
C TYR A 33 -3.59 -7.72 -0.87
N ARG A 34 -3.76 -7.51 0.44
CA ARG A 34 -4.14 -6.21 1.01
C ARG A 34 -3.48 -6.05 2.38
N LEU A 35 -2.54 -5.12 2.47
CA LEU A 35 -1.69 -4.96 3.65
C LEU A 35 -1.89 -3.61 4.32
N ASN A 36 -1.85 -3.61 5.65
CA ASN A 36 -1.66 -2.41 6.44
C ASN A 36 -0.17 -2.29 6.84
N ILE A 37 0.55 -1.33 6.27
CA ILE A 37 1.99 -1.22 6.46
C ILE A 37 2.31 -0.55 7.80
N GLY A 38 3.24 -1.13 8.56
CA GLY A 38 3.73 -0.53 9.81
C GLY A 38 2.84 -0.71 11.05
N ARG A 39 1.75 -1.50 10.98
CA ARG A 39 0.86 -1.76 12.13
C ARG A 39 0.19 -3.14 12.05
N GLY A 40 -0.57 -3.44 13.11
CA GLY A 40 -1.53 -4.53 13.25
C GLY A 40 -2.63 -4.58 12.16
N PRO A 41 -3.38 -5.70 12.11
CA PRO A 41 -4.33 -5.95 11.04
C PRO A 41 -5.60 -5.12 11.29
N ILE A 42 -6.36 -4.89 10.23
CA ILE A 42 -7.65 -4.21 10.29
C ILE A 42 -8.72 -5.23 9.94
N SER A 43 -9.59 -5.50 10.91
CA SER A 43 -10.71 -6.41 10.73
C SER A 43 -11.75 -5.80 9.77
N PRO A 44 -12.59 -6.63 9.12
CA PRO A 44 -13.69 -6.15 8.30
C PRO A 44 -14.56 -5.08 8.97
N ASN A 45 -14.84 -5.23 10.27
CA ASN A 45 -15.68 -4.30 11.02
C ASN A 45 -15.00 -2.95 11.29
N ALA A 46 -13.66 -2.91 11.26
CA ALA A 46 -12.87 -1.70 11.42
C ALA A 46 -12.53 -1.03 10.08
N ASP A 47 -13.00 -1.59 8.96
CA ASP A 47 -12.88 -0.97 7.64
C ASP A 47 -13.92 0.14 7.43
N THR A 48 -13.82 0.85 6.31
CA THR A 48 -14.67 1.99 5.94
C THR A 48 -16.00 1.57 5.29
N GLY A 49 -16.67 0.58 5.87
CA GLY A 49 -17.99 0.09 5.42
C GLY A 49 -17.95 -0.90 4.25
N MET A 50 -16.76 -1.34 3.82
CA MET A 50 -16.60 -2.35 2.77
C MET A 50 -16.20 -3.73 3.28
N TYR A 51 -16.06 -3.89 4.60
CA TYR A 51 -15.74 -5.18 5.23
C TYR A 51 -14.46 -5.83 4.68
N ARG A 52 -13.47 -5.01 4.32
CA ARG A 52 -12.17 -5.47 3.83
C ARG A 52 -11.27 -5.81 5.00
N THR A 53 -10.63 -6.97 4.94
CA THR A 53 -9.51 -7.30 5.83
C THR A 53 -8.22 -6.66 5.29
N TRP A 54 -7.45 -6.03 6.18
CA TRP A 54 -6.10 -5.55 5.90
C TRP A 54 -5.11 -6.33 6.78
N ASP A 55 -4.19 -7.05 6.15
CA ASP A 55 -3.30 -7.97 6.86
C ASP A 55 -2.07 -7.26 7.45
N THR A 56 -1.52 -7.89 8.48
CA THR A 56 -0.35 -7.56 9.31
C THR A 56 1.00 -7.93 8.72
N ALA A 57 0.98 -8.71 7.65
CA ALA A 57 2.14 -9.44 7.16
C ALA A 57 3.17 -8.55 6.41
N ASP A 58 3.27 -7.27 6.76
CA ASP A 58 4.28 -6.34 6.25
C ASP A 58 5.69 -6.95 6.28
N GLN A 59 6.09 -7.58 7.39
CA GLN A 59 7.46 -8.07 7.56
C GLN A 59 7.74 -9.34 6.75
N ILE A 60 6.75 -10.23 6.58
CA ILE A 60 7.01 -11.50 5.88
C ILE A 60 7.28 -11.30 4.39
N TYR A 61 6.78 -10.20 3.82
CA TYR A 61 7.02 -9.84 2.41
C TYR A 61 8.26 -8.98 2.22
N LEU A 62 9.00 -8.60 3.26
CA LEU A 62 10.27 -7.89 3.11
C LEU A 62 11.40 -8.86 2.79
N ASP A 63 12.33 -8.42 1.93
CA ASP A 63 13.61 -9.10 1.77
C ASP A 63 14.49 -8.94 3.03
N ASN A 64 15.60 -9.67 3.09
CA ASN A 64 16.44 -9.70 4.28
C ASN A 64 17.06 -8.33 4.60
N ILE A 65 17.46 -7.57 3.57
CA ILE A 65 18.06 -6.24 3.72
C ILE A 65 17.00 -5.28 4.29
N SER A 66 15.81 -5.25 3.69
CA SER A 66 14.73 -4.37 4.13
C SER A 66 14.24 -4.68 5.53
N LYS A 67 14.29 -5.94 5.99
CA LYS A 67 13.97 -6.29 7.38
C LYS A 67 14.93 -5.64 8.37
N ILE A 68 16.20 -5.50 8.01
CA ILE A 68 17.26 -4.96 8.87
C ILE A 68 17.25 -3.43 8.82
N PHE A 69 17.15 -2.86 7.63
CA PHE A 69 17.37 -1.43 7.37
C PHE A 69 16.06 -0.63 7.20
N SER A 70 14.93 -1.11 7.70
CA SER A 70 13.69 -0.34 7.71
C SER A 70 12.99 -0.39 9.06
N LEU A 71 12.29 0.70 9.38
CA LEU A 71 11.50 0.80 10.61
C LEU A 71 10.04 1.16 10.30
N PRO A 72 9.08 0.66 11.11
CA PRO A 72 7.71 1.13 11.03
C PRO A 72 7.63 2.58 11.52
N LEU A 73 6.78 3.38 10.86
CA LEU A 73 6.42 4.74 11.25
C LEU A 73 4.94 4.79 11.63
N ARG A 74 4.59 5.63 12.62
CA ARG A 74 3.21 5.75 13.11
C ARG A 74 2.93 7.13 13.68
N LYS A 75 1.76 7.69 13.33
CA LYS A 75 1.24 8.96 13.88
C LYS A 75 -0.28 8.91 14.04
N ASP A 76 -0.75 8.33 15.15
CA ASP A 76 -2.20 8.08 15.36
C ASP A 76 -3.05 9.35 15.43
N ALA A 77 -2.50 10.41 16.04
CA ALA A 77 -3.18 11.69 16.23
C ALA A 77 -3.25 12.55 14.96
N MET A 78 -2.78 12.03 13.81
CA MET A 78 -2.80 12.76 12.55
C MET A 78 -4.24 12.95 12.04
N GLU A 79 -4.57 14.17 11.64
CA GLU A 79 -5.81 14.46 10.92
C GLU A 79 -5.60 14.25 9.42
N LEU A 80 -6.50 13.46 8.81
CA LEU A 80 -6.43 13.14 7.39
C LEU A 80 -7.35 14.06 6.60
N ASN A 81 -6.77 14.76 5.62
CA ASN A 81 -7.54 15.57 4.69
C ASN A 81 -7.76 14.85 3.35
N PHE A 82 -9.02 14.51 3.06
CA PHE A 82 -9.41 13.77 1.87
C PHE A 82 -10.01 14.73 0.83
N ILE A 83 -9.14 15.34 0.02
CA ILE A 83 -9.56 16.29 -1.03
C ILE A 83 -9.85 15.58 -2.36
N LYS A 84 -8.90 14.76 -2.83
CA LYS A 84 -8.97 14.11 -4.15
C LYS A 84 -9.44 12.66 -4.10
N VAL A 85 -9.33 12.03 -2.93
CA VAL A 85 -9.57 10.59 -2.75
C VAL A 85 -10.73 10.42 -1.78
N PRO A 86 -11.73 9.58 -2.06
CA PRO A 86 -12.85 9.39 -1.14
C PRO A 86 -12.41 8.81 0.20
N LYS A 87 -13.01 9.25 1.32
CA LYS A 87 -12.69 8.78 2.68
C LYS A 87 -12.77 7.26 2.85
N TYR A 88 -13.57 6.58 2.03
CA TYR A 88 -13.71 5.13 2.08
C TYR A 88 -12.55 4.39 1.39
N SER A 89 -11.64 5.05 0.68
CA SER A 89 -10.55 4.43 -0.08
C SER A 89 -9.74 3.44 0.76
N ALA A 90 -9.38 3.82 1.99
CA ALA A 90 -8.76 2.98 2.99
C ALA A 90 -9.07 3.54 4.40
N PRO A 91 -9.09 2.70 5.44
CA PRO A 91 -9.30 3.15 6.81
C PRO A 91 -8.12 3.99 7.32
N LYS A 92 -8.39 4.88 8.29
CA LYS A 92 -7.39 5.81 8.85
C LYS A 92 -6.03 5.16 9.17
N PRO A 93 -5.97 3.97 9.82
CA PRO A 93 -4.69 3.34 10.15
C PRO A 93 -3.77 3.11 8.95
N VAL A 94 -4.30 2.88 7.74
CA VAL A 94 -3.51 2.67 6.52
C VAL A 94 -2.73 3.92 6.09
N TYR A 95 -3.22 5.10 6.46
CA TYR A 95 -2.57 6.38 6.14
C TYR A 95 -1.72 6.91 7.30
N THR A 96 -2.01 6.50 8.53
CA THR A 96 -1.28 6.96 9.71
C THR A 96 -0.09 6.07 10.07
N THR A 97 0.07 4.93 9.40
CA THR A 97 1.22 4.05 9.57
C THR A 97 1.90 3.75 8.25
N GLY A 98 3.20 3.49 8.32
CA GLY A 98 4.04 3.24 7.16
C GLY A 98 5.33 2.57 7.57
N ARG A 99 6.27 2.53 6.63
CA ARG A 99 7.62 2.00 6.85
C ARG A 99 8.59 2.80 6.01
N SER A 100 9.65 3.28 6.64
CA SER A 100 10.72 4.03 5.98
C SER A 100 12.04 3.28 6.11
N ILE A 101 12.98 3.64 5.23
CA ILE A 101 14.38 3.22 5.39
C ILE A 101 14.90 3.86 6.67
N ARG A 102 15.61 3.06 7.48
CA ARG A 102 16.33 3.56 8.63
C ARG A 102 17.56 4.30 8.13
N TRP A 103 17.58 5.61 8.35
CA TRP A 103 18.79 6.38 8.13
C TRP A 103 19.83 5.98 9.18
N ASP A 104 21.01 5.57 8.72
CA ASP A 104 22.18 5.35 9.55
C ASP A 104 23.28 6.24 9.00
N GLU A 105 23.65 7.29 9.76
CA GLU A 105 24.68 8.26 9.37
C GLU A 105 26.05 7.62 9.17
N THR A 106 26.28 6.41 9.71
CA THR A 106 27.55 5.71 9.60
C THR A 106 27.69 4.91 8.30
N THR A 107 26.58 4.45 7.73
CA THR A 107 26.55 3.76 6.43
C THR A 107 26.00 4.72 5.39
N TYR A 108 26.86 5.38 4.62
CA TYR A 108 26.49 6.17 3.42
C TYR A 108 25.86 5.31 2.29
N GLU A 109 25.39 4.11 2.61
CA GLU A 109 24.82 3.16 1.67
C GLU A 109 23.34 3.47 1.43
N THR A 110 22.96 3.47 0.16
CA THR A 110 21.57 3.61 -0.25
C THR A 110 20.98 2.22 -0.43
N TYR A 111 19.93 1.92 0.34
CA TYR A 111 19.22 0.65 0.24
C TYR A 111 17.83 0.86 -0.35
N ASN A 112 17.36 -0.12 -1.13
CA ASN A 112 15.99 -0.15 -1.60
C ASN A 112 15.10 -0.86 -0.58
N LEU A 113 13.96 -0.25 -0.23
CA LEU A 113 12.91 -0.94 0.52
C LEU A 113 12.14 -1.87 -0.43
N THR A 114 12.47 -3.16 -0.37
CA THR A 114 11.98 -4.18 -1.30
C THR A 114 10.92 -5.07 -0.64
N ARG A 115 9.82 -5.30 -1.36
CA ARG A 115 8.79 -6.28 -1.01
C ARG A 115 8.65 -7.33 -2.11
N VAL A 116 8.55 -8.60 -1.71
CA VAL A 116 8.44 -9.75 -2.61
C VAL A 116 7.11 -10.45 -2.38
N PHE A 117 6.34 -10.58 -3.45
CA PHE A 117 5.04 -11.24 -3.46
C PHE A 117 5.07 -12.41 -4.45
N PRO A 118 4.79 -13.65 -4.02
CA PRO A 118 4.61 -14.75 -4.94
C PRO A 118 3.29 -14.57 -5.70
N LEU A 119 3.34 -14.67 -7.03
CA LEU A 119 2.19 -14.43 -7.91
C LEU A 119 2.14 -15.51 -8.99
N ASP A 120 0.94 -15.79 -9.51
CA ASP A 120 0.77 -16.65 -10.68
C ASP A 120 1.21 -15.90 -11.96
N PRO A 121 2.14 -16.45 -12.75
CA PRO A 121 2.64 -15.77 -13.95
C PRO A 121 1.59 -15.58 -15.07
N LYS A 122 0.40 -16.19 -15.00
CA LYS A 122 -0.61 -16.17 -16.07
C LYS A 122 -1.49 -14.91 -16.10
N PHE A 123 -1.34 -14.01 -15.13
CA PHE A 123 -2.22 -12.86 -14.97
C PHE A 123 -1.47 -11.52 -14.96
N TYR A 124 -2.19 -10.46 -15.31
CA TYR A 124 -1.76 -9.09 -15.05
C TYR A 124 -2.19 -8.68 -13.63
N TYR A 125 -1.35 -7.90 -12.97
CA TYR A 125 -1.57 -7.48 -11.58
C TYR A 125 -1.72 -5.96 -11.48
N LEU A 126 -2.78 -5.54 -10.80
CA LEU A 126 -2.97 -4.14 -10.42
C LEU A 126 -2.37 -3.90 -9.04
N VAL A 127 -1.32 -3.07 -8.99
CA VAL A 127 -0.71 -2.62 -7.73
C VAL A 127 -1.26 -1.25 -7.36
N ARG A 128 -1.82 -1.14 -6.16
CA ARG A 128 -2.24 0.15 -5.56
C ARG A 128 -1.45 0.41 -4.30
N LEU A 129 -0.74 1.53 -4.30
CA LEU A 129 0.00 2.02 -3.14
C LEU A 129 -0.79 3.16 -2.48
N TYR A 130 -0.83 3.16 -1.15
CA TYR A 130 -1.43 4.21 -0.34
C TYR A 130 -0.29 5.00 0.31
N PHE A 131 -0.29 6.31 0.10
CA PHE A 131 0.72 7.21 0.65
C PHE A 131 0.04 8.32 1.42
N TYR A 132 0.66 8.70 2.53
CA TYR A 132 0.41 9.93 3.24
C TYR A 132 1.73 10.29 3.94
N GLU A 133 2.08 11.57 3.96
CA GLU A 133 3.31 12.02 4.60
C GLU A 133 3.16 11.90 6.11
N ILE A 134 3.92 10.98 6.72
CA ILE A 134 3.99 10.81 8.16
C ILE A 134 5.28 11.51 8.57
N GLY A 135 5.18 12.80 8.90
CA GLY A 135 6.33 13.58 9.35
C GLY A 135 6.99 12.96 10.59
N ASP A 136 8.25 13.30 10.82
CA ASP A 136 9.08 12.68 11.86
C ASP A 136 8.42 12.74 13.25
N SER A 137 8.58 11.66 14.00
CA SER A 137 8.42 11.70 15.45
C SER A 137 9.68 12.34 16.02
N ASP A 138 9.54 13.58 16.48
CA ASP A 138 10.52 14.20 17.39
C ASP A 138 10.86 13.28 18.58
#